data_AF-A0A953X4I3-F1
#
_entry.id   AF-A0A953X4I3-F1
#
_cell.length_a   1.000
_cell.length_b   1.000
_cell.length_c   1.000
_cell.angle_alpha   90.00
_cell.angle_beta   90.00
_cell.angle_gamma   90.00
#
_symmetry.space_group_name_H-M   'P 1'
#
loop_
_entity.id
_entity.type
_entity.pdbx_description
1 polymer ?
#
loop_
_entity_poly.entity_id
_entity_poly.type
_entity_poly.pdbx_seq_one_letter_code
_entity_poly.pdbx_strand_id
1 'polypeptide(L)'
;MALDTASSTGMAGILARQKAAHIRDGIPSAAKRIEWLDKSIDMLITYGDEMNEAMCHDFGHRSKDQSAFTDIASSIAALKFAKKHLAKWMRPEKRGVEFPLG
;
A
#
# COMPACT_ATOMS: atom_id res chain seq x y z
N MET A 1 -17.09 12.86 -29.54
CA MET A 1 -16.79 12.09 -28.31
C MET A 1 -15.78 12.91 -27.52
N ALA A 2 -16.24 13.58 -26.46
CA ALA A 2 -15.42 14.53 -25.72
C ALA A 2 -14.56 13.80 -24.68
N LEU A 3 -13.30 13.58 -25.02
CA LEU A 3 -12.26 13.12 -24.08
C LEU A 3 -11.30 14.25 -23.68
N ASP A 4 -11.57 15.50 -24.07
CA ASP A 4 -10.55 16.57 -24.07
C ASP A 4 -10.62 17.62 -22.95
N THR A 5 -11.35 17.40 -21.85
CA THR A 5 -11.32 18.36 -20.73
C THR A 5 -11.31 17.71 -19.35
N ALA A 6 -10.52 16.65 -19.16
CA ALA A 6 -10.10 16.30 -17.82
C ALA A 6 -8.93 17.20 -17.43
N SER A 7 -9.18 18.22 -16.61
CA SER A 7 -8.13 18.97 -15.91
C SER A 7 -7.10 17.98 -15.38
N SER A 8 -5.81 18.28 -15.55
CA SER A 8 -4.69 17.44 -15.09
C SER A 8 -4.72 17.11 -13.59
N THR A 9 -5.62 17.74 -12.84
CA THR A 9 -5.89 17.60 -11.41
C THR A 9 -7.10 16.72 -11.06
N GLY A 10 -7.91 16.26 -12.01
CA GLY A 10 -9.07 15.38 -11.75
C GLY A 10 -8.69 13.91 -11.55
N MET A 11 -9.63 13.08 -11.06
CA MET A 11 -9.41 11.64 -10.80
C MET A 11 -8.93 10.88 -12.04
N ALA A 12 -9.46 11.19 -13.23
CA ALA A 12 -9.01 10.60 -14.49
C ALA A 12 -7.54 10.94 -14.80
N GLY A 13 -7.12 12.17 -14.51
CA GLY A 13 -5.73 12.62 -14.70
C GLY A 13 -4.76 11.93 -13.74
N ILE A 14 -5.15 11.75 -12.48
CA ILE A 14 -4.36 10.99 -11.49
C ILE A 14 -4.19 9.53 -11.94
N LEU A 15 -5.28 8.88 -12.33
CA LEU A 15 -5.24 7.50 -12.81
C LEU A 15 -4.35 7.34 -14.05
N ALA A 16 -4.45 8.27 -15.00
CA ALA A 16 -3.60 8.26 -16.20
C ALA A 16 -2.10 8.33 -15.84
N ARG A 17 -1.72 9.17 -14.87
CA ARG A 17 -0.33 9.25 -14.39
C ARG A 17 0.14 7.98 -13.70
N GLN A 18 -0.70 7.37 -12.86
CA GLN A 18 -0.37 6.10 -12.20
C GLN A 18 -0.15 4.98 -13.22
N LYS A 19 -1.02 4.88 -14.23
CA LYS A 19 -0.88 3.92 -15.34
C LYS A 19 0.41 4.15 -16.13
N ALA A 20 0.68 5.40 -16.51
CA ALA A 20 1.89 5.75 -17.25
C ALA A 20 3.16 5.40 -16.46
N ALA A 21 3.17 5.68 -15.15
CA ALA A 21 4.29 5.30 -14.28
C ALA A 21 4.48 3.78 -14.20
N HIS A 22 3.39 3.02 -14.05
CA HIS A 22 3.47 1.56 -13.99
C HIS A 22 3.99 0.93 -15.29
N ILE A 23 3.54 1.42 -16.44
CA ILE A 23 4.01 0.93 -17.76
C ILE A 23 5.49 1.27 -17.96
N ARG A 24 5.91 2.49 -17.60
CA ARG A 24 7.29 2.94 -17.74
C ARG A 24 8.26 2.19 -16.81
N ASP A 25 7.90 2.06 -15.55
CA ASP A 25 8.80 1.57 -14.50
C ASP A 25 8.70 0.04 -14.29
N GLY A 26 7.62 -0.58 -14.77
CA GLY A 26 7.38 -2.01 -14.68
C GLY A 26 7.03 -2.51 -13.28
N ILE A 27 7.17 -3.82 -13.07
CA ILE A 27 6.92 -4.45 -11.77
C ILE A 27 8.03 -4.06 -10.79
N PRO A 28 7.72 -3.48 -9.62
CA PRO A 28 8.74 -3.02 -8.69
C PRO A 28 9.54 -4.18 -8.09
N SER A 29 10.85 -3.98 -7.99
CA SER A 29 11.79 -4.90 -7.35
C SER A 29 11.50 -5.10 -5.87
N ALA A 30 12.03 -6.17 -5.28
CA ALA A 30 11.91 -6.41 -3.84
C ALA A 30 12.45 -5.22 -3.01
N ALA A 31 13.58 -4.65 -3.41
CA ALA A 31 14.16 -3.48 -2.74
C ALA A 31 13.20 -2.27 -2.78
N LYS A 32 12.59 -1.99 -3.94
CA LYS A 32 11.65 -0.87 -4.07
C LYS A 32 10.39 -1.07 -3.24
N ARG A 33 9.86 -2.30 -3.19
CA ARG A 33 8.71 -2.62 -2.34
C ARG A 33 9.05 -2.51 -0.85
N ILE A 34 10.24 -2.92 -0.43
CA ILE A 34 10.72 -2.74 0.96
C ILE A 34 10.82 -1.25 1.30
N GLU A 35 11.38 -0.42 0.41
CA GLU A 35 11.44 1.03 0.59
C GLU A 35 10.05 1.62 0.84
N TRP A 36 9.04 1.18 0.09
CA TRP A 36 7.66 1.65 0.29
C TRP A 36 7.05 1.15 1.60
N LEU A 37 7.29 -0.11 1.99
CA LEU A 37 6.85 -0.63 3.28
C LEU A 37 7.45 0.15 4.44
N ASP A 38 8.75 0.50 4.35
CA ASP A 38 9.43 1.31 5.34
C ASP A 38 8.86 2.73 5.43
N LYS A 39 8.61 3.36 4.29
CA LYS A 39 7.94 4.67 4.24
C LYS A 39 6.53 4.63 4.85
N SER A 40 5.76 3.57 4.59
CA SER A 40 4.43 3.41 5.19
C SER A 40 4.48 3.22 6.70
N ILE A 41 5.44 2.43 7.20
CA ILE A 41 5.65 2.27 8.65
C ILE A 41 6.05 3.61 9.27
N ASP A 42 6.96 4.34 8.64
CA ASP A 42 7.44 5.63 9.12
C ASP A 42 6.32 6.67 9.18
N MET A 43 5.45 6.74 8.16
CA MET A 43 4.27 7.61 8.18
C MET A 43 3.32 7.29 9.34
N LEU A 44 3.07 6.00 9.62
CA LEU A 44 2.19 5.60 10.72
C LEU A 44 2.80 5.91 12.10
N ILE A 45 4.12 5.81 12.24
CA ILE A 45 4.81 6.16 13.48
C ILE A 45 4.82 7.69 13.66
N THR A 46 5.14 8.42 12.60
CA THR A 46 5.32 9.87 12.63
C THR A 46 4.01 10.61 12.84
N TYR A 47 2.92 10.14 12.24
CA TYR A 47 1.61 10.83 12.24
C TYR A 47 0.52 10.06 12.98
N GLY A 48 0.88 9.06 13.79
CA GLY A 48 -0.08 8.18 14.46
C GLY A 48 -1.03 8.92 15.40
N ASP A 49 -0.52 9.93 16.11
CA ASP A 49 -1.30 10.74 17.05
C ASP A 49 -2.30 11.64 16.32
N GLU A 50 -1.88 12.28 15.23
CA GLU A 50 -2.75 13.11 14.38
C GLU A 50 -3.84 12.26 13.71
N MET A 51 -3.50 11.04 13.28
CA MET A 51 -4.49 10.08 12.76
C MET A 51 -5.49 9.67 13.84
N ASN A 52 -5.05 9.43 15.07
CA ASN A 52 -5.93 9.13 16.20
C ASN A 52 -6.87 10.29 16.54
N GLU A 53 -6.36 11.53 16.51
CA GLU A 53 -7.18 12.73 16.71
C GLU A 53 -8.25 12.86 15.62
N ALA A 54 -7.87 12.69 14.36
CA ALA A 54 -8.80 12.72 13.24
C ALA A 54 -9.89 11.64 13.38
N MET A 55 -9.52 10.40 13.72
CA MET A 55 -10.49 9.33 13.96
C MET A 55 -11.40 9.60 15.15
N CYS A 56 -10.88 10.19 16.23
CA CYS A 56 -11.68 10.60 17.38
C CYS A 56 -12.76 11.63 16.96
N HIS A 57 -12.37 12.62 16.16
CA HIS A 57 -13.27 13.64 15.64
C HIS A 57 -14.32 13.07 14.66
N ASP A 58 -13.88 12.26 13.70
CA ASP A 58 -14.73 11.73 12.63
C ASP A 58 -15.74 10.69 13.14
N PHE A 59 -15.36 9.92 14.17
CA PHE A 59 -16.16 8.79 14.69
C PHE A 59 -16.75 9.05 16.09
N GLY A 60 -16.96 10.31 16.47
CA GLY A 60 -17.78 10.68 17.63
C GLY A 60 -17.15 10.31 18.97
N HIS A 61 -15.90 10.70 19.19
CA HIS A 61 -15.10 10.41 20.39
C HIS A 61 -14.68 8.94 20.55
N ARG A 62 -14.38 8.28 19.44
CA ARG A 62 -13.72 6.96 19.47
C ARG A 62 -12.49 7.02 20.39
N SER A 63 -12.29 5.98 21.20
CA SER A 63 -11.12 5.90 22.08
C SER A 63 -9.82 5.99 21.27
N LYS A 64 -8.94 6.90 21.68
CA LYS A 64 -7.61 7.06 21.08
C LYS A 64 -6.76 5.83 21.32
N ASP A 65 -6.83 5.23 22.51
CA ASP A 65 -6.10 4.00 22.83
C ASP A 65 -6.56 2.82 21.97
N GLN A 66 -7.88 2.73 21.76
CA GLN A 66 -8.44 1.74 20.84
C GLN A 66 -7.86 1.94 19.44
N SER A 67 -7.91 3.16 18.92
CA SER A 67 -7.45 3.46 17.55
C SER A 67 -5.94 3.30 17.38
N ALA A 68 -5.16 3.70 18.39
CA ALA A 68 -3.72 3.48 18.43
C ALA A 68 -3.39 1.98 18.33
N PHE A 69 -4.13 1.12 19.02
CA PHE A 69 -3.93 -0.32 18.95
C PHE A 69 -4.45 -0.93 17.64
N THR A 70 -5.71 -0.66 17.28
CA THR A 70 -6.40 -1.38 16.21
C THR A 70 -6.10 -0.85 14.82
N ASP A 71 -5.74 0.41 14.67
CA ASP A 71 -5.59 1.07 13.37
C ASP A 71 -4.12 1.41 13.08
N ILE A 72 -3.38 1.92 14.08
CA ILE A 72 -1.95 2.27 13.91
C ILE A 72 -1.04 1.06 14.16
N ALA A 73 -1.03 0.52 15.39
CA ALA A 73 -0.10 -0.55 15.78
C ALA A 73 -0.32 -1.84 14.99
N SER A 74 -1.58 -2.23 14.76
CA SER A 74 -1.93 -3.41 13.96
C SER A 74 -1.43 -3.28 12.51
N SER A 75 -1.57 -2.10 11.89
CA SER A 75 -1.10 -1.81 10.53
C SER A 75 0.43 -1.88 10.46
N ILE A 76 1.13 -1.31 11.43
CA ILE A 76 2.60 -1.42 11.53
C ILE A 76 3.01 -2.88 11.65
N ALA A 77 2.32 -3.68 12.47
CA ALA A 77 2.62 -5.11 12.63
C ALA A 77 2.44 -5.88 11.31
N ALA A 78 1.35 -5.63 10.58
CA ALA A 78 1.10 -6.23 9.27
C ALA A 78 2.16 -5.83 8.24
N LEU A 79 2.56 -4.55 8.19
CA LEU A 79 3.60 -4.05 7.31
C LEU A 79 4.97 -4.65 7.62
N LYS A 80 5.34 -4.75 8.91
CA LYS A 80 6.58 -5.41 9.34
C LYS A 80 6.60 -6.89 8.97
N PHE A 81 5.46 -7.58 9.14
CA PHE A 81 5.31 -8.96 8.72
C PHE A 81 5.48 -9.10 7.20
N ALA A 82 4.77 -8.28 6.42
CA ALA A 82 4.90 -8.27 4.97
C ALA A 82 6.35 -8.02 4.53
N LYS A 83 7.04 -7.04 5.11
CA LYS A 83 8.46 -6.75 4.84
C LYS A 83 9.34 -7.97 5.11
N LYS A 84 9.15 -8.65 6.25
CA LYS A 84 9.92 -9.84 6.63
C LYS A 84 9.75 -11.01 5.65
N HIS A 85 8.58 -11.15 5.04
CA HIS A 85 8.25 -12.29 4.19
C HIS A 85 8.27 -12.00 2.68
N LEU A 86 8.40 -10.72 2.29
CA LEU A 86 8.29 -10.27 0.91
C LEU A 86 9.18 -11.02 -0.08
N ALA A 87 10.46 -11.20 0.25
CA ALA A 87 11.41 -11.88 -0.63
C ALA A 87 11.00 -13.33 -0.92
N LYS A 88 10.46 -14.02 0.09
CA LYS A 88 9.94 -15.39 -0.07
C LYS A 88 8.69 -15.39 -0.96
N TRP A 89 7.78 -14.45 -0.77
CA TRP A 89 6.55 -14.34 -1.55
C TRP A 89 6.78 -13.97 -3.01
N MET A 90 7.83 -13.20 -3.31
CA MET A 90 8.16 -12.81 -4.69
C MET A 90 8.89 -13.89 -5.49
N ARG A 91 9.31 -14.99 -4.85
CA ARG A 91 10.09 -16.03 -5.54
C ARG A 91 9.22 -16.74 -6.58
N PRO A 92 9.68 -16.89 -7.84
CA PRO A 92 8.99 -17.70 -8.83
C PRO A 92 8.77 -19.13 -8.32
N GLU A 93 7.58 -19.66 -8.53
CA GLU A 93 7.23 -21.02 -8.19
C GLU A 93 7.25 -21.88 -9.45
N LYS A 94 8.00 -22.98 -9.44
CA LYS A 94 7.92 -23.97 -10.51
C LYS A 94 6.63 -24.75 -10.34
N ARG A 95 5.76 -24.70 -11.35
CA ARG A 95 4.55 -25.53 -11.41
C ARG A 95 4.88 -26.80 -12.18
N GLY A 96 4.66 -27.95 -11.56
CA GLY A 96 4.66 -29.22 -12.28
C GLY A 96 3.47 -29.25 -13.25
N VAL A 97 3.68 -29.81 -14.42
CA VAL A 97 2.61 -30.17 -15.35
C VAL A 97 2.00 -31.49 -14.90
N GLU A 98 0.67 -31.59 -14.95
CA GLU A 98 -0.01 -32.86 -14.68
C GLU A 98 0.37 -33.88 -15.75
N PHE A 99 0.67 -35.11 -15.34
CA PHE A 99 0.88 -36.21 -16.30
C PHE A 99 -0.43 -36.47 -17.07
N PRO A 100 -0.42 -36.66 -18.41
CA PRO A 100 0.74 -36.83 -19.31
C PRO A 100 1.15 -35.55 -20.08
N LEU A 101 0.88 -34.36 -19.57
CA LEU A 101 1.09 -33.07 -20.27
C LEU A 101 2.51 -32.51 -20.13
N GLY A 102 3.48 -33.32 -19.69
CA GLY A 102 4.87 -32.90 -19.42
C GLY A 102 5.93 -33.67 -20.16
#